data_AF-A0A950UT02-F1
#
_entry.id   AF-A0A950UT02-F1
#
_cell.length_a   1.000
_cell.length_b   1.000
_cell.length_c   1.000
_cell.angle_alpha   90.00
_cell.angle_beta   90.00
_cell.angle_gamma   90.00
#
_symmetry.space_group_name_H-M   'P 1'
#
loop_
_entity.id
_entity.type
_entity.pdbx_description
1 polymer ?
#
loop_
_entity_poly.entity_id
_entity_poly.type
_entity_poly.pdbx_seq_one_letter_code
_entity_poly.pdbx_strand_id
1 'polypeptide(L)'
;MTDVQKGKLANFTWLTPTCYESDHLECGGGYGPSWVSAIVDTVGASKFWDSTAIFVIWDDWGGFYDHVPAPYKDYDGNGFRVPLLVISPYAKQNYVSHVQYEQASVLRFAEDLFGLHHLAAADARATSPAADCFDFKQSPRPFVNVKAPYPPSFFIHHKFPNDYFAPDYE
;
A
#
# COMPACT_ATOMS: atom_id res chain seq x y z
N MET A 1 10.93 -1.59 -9.18
CA MET A 1 10.66 -1.04 -10.54
C MET A 1 11.35 -1.83 -11.66
N THR A 2 12.58 -2.31 -11.47
CA THR A 2 13.29 -3.11 -12.49
C THR A 2 12.55 -4.39 -12.92
N ASP A 3 11.87 -5.08 -12.00
CA ASP A 3 11.11 -6.29 -12.34
C ASP A 3 9.94 -6.01 -13.27
N VAL A 4 9.25 -4.88 -13.09
CA VAL A 4 8.20 -4.42 -14.00
C VAL A 4 8.78 -4.22 -15.40
N GLN A 5 9.91 -3.51 -15.52
CA GLN A 5 10.58 -3.25 -16.80
C GLN A 5 11.05 -4.53 -17.48
N LYS A 6 11.52 -5.52 -16.71
CA LYS A 6 11.95 -6.83 -17.21
C LYS A 6 10.80 -7.81 -17.44
N GLY A 7 9.57 -7.42 -17.15
CA GLY A 7 8.40 -8.28 -17.27
C GLY A 7 8.38 -9.45 -16.29
N LYS A 8 8.97 -9.28 -15.10
CA LYS A 8 9.14 -10.28 -14.03
C LYS A 8 8.49 -9.88 -12.70
N LEU A 9 7.47 -9.02 -12.71
CA LEU A 9 6.74 -8.67 -11.50
C LEU A 9 6.18 -9.95 -10.84
N ALA A 10 6.42 -10.12 -9.54
CA ALA A 10 5.95 -11.27 -8.78
C ALA A 10 4.45 -11.17 -8.48
N ASN A 11 3.80 -12.31 -8.19
CA ASN A 11 2.38 -12.36 -7.85
C ASN A 11 2.05 -11.59 -6.55
N PHE A 12 2.98 -11.56 -5.60
CA PHE A 12 2.91 -10.76 -4.39
C PHE A 12 4.24 -10.05 -4.19
N THR A 13 4.20 -8.73 -3.99
CA THR A 13 5.39 -7.89 -3.79
C THR A 13 5.11 -6.96 -2.61
N TRP A 14 5.96 -7.01 -1.59
CA TRP A 14 5.94 -6.08 -0.46
C TRP A 14 7.03 -5.04 -0.65
N LEU A 15 6.69 -3.76 -0.54
CA LEU A 15 7.62 -2.65 -0.70
C LEU A 15 7.59 -1.81 0.55
N THR A 16 8.77 -1.52 1.09
CA THR A 16 8.98 -0.56 2.17
C THR A 16 9.90 0.53 1.65
N PRO A 17 9.55 1.81 1.80
CA PRO A 17 10.44 2.89 1.41
C PRO A 17 11.69 2.90 2.30
N THR A 18 12.72 3.56 1.81
CA THR A 18 13.84 4.00 2.66
C THR A 18 13.36 5.12 3.58
N CYS A 19 14.12 5.47 4.61
CA CYS A 19 13.79 6.58 5.51
C CYS A 19 13.43 7.86 4.72
N TYR A 20 14.29 8.31 3.80
CA TYR A 20 14.05 9.53 3.01
C TYR A 20 12.86 9.43 2.05
N GLU A 21 12.58 8.23 1.55
CA GLU A 21 11.47 7.97 0.63
C GLU A 21 10.14 7.74 1.34
N SER A 22 10.13 7.72 2.67
CA SER A 22 8.93 7.55 3.49
C SER A 22 8.27 8.89 3.84
N ASP A 23 7.13 8.79 4.53
CA ASP A 23 6.46 9.94 5.16
C ASP A 23 6.94 10.18 6.60
N HIS A 24 7.93 9.42 7.09
CA HIS A 24 8.44 9.55 8.45
C HIS A 24 9.10 10.92 8.65
N LEU A 25 8.63 11.68 9.65
CA LEU A 25 9.01 13.07 9.84
C LEU A 25 10.50 13.29 10.06
N GLU A 26 11.14 12.41 10.83
CA GLU A 26 12.56 12.55 11.20
C GLU A 26 13.52 12.28 10.02
N CYS A 27 13.01 11.73 8.91
CA CYS A 27 13.80 11.37 7.75
C CYS A 27 14.04 12.54 6.77
N GLY A 28 13.32 13.66 6.89
CA GLY A 28 13.64 14.91 6.19
C GLY A 28 13.52 14.91 4.66
N GLY A 29 12.93 13.89 4.04
CA GLY A 29 12.85 13.76 2.57
C GLY A 29 11.58 14.32 1.93
N GLY A 30 10.42 14.23 2.60
CA GLY A 30 9.14 14.65 2.01
C GLY A 30 8.80 13.97 0.67
N TYR A 31 9.47 12.85 0.37
CA TYR A 31 9.40 12.18 -0.93
C TYR A 31 8.29 11.12 -0.98
N GLY A 32 7.71 10.72 0.16
CA GLY A 32 6.71 9.66 0.28
C GLY A 32 5.63 9.65 -0.81
N PRO A 33 4.87 10.75 -1.01
CA PRO A 33 3.83 10.76 -2.03
C PRO A 33 4.37 10.59 -3.44
N SER A 34 5.58 11.10 -3.72
CA SER A 34 6.22 10.94 -5.03
C SER A 34 6.80 9.54 -5.23
N TRP A 35 7.31 8.91 -4.18
CA TRP A 35 7.81 7.53 -4.22
C TRP A 35 6.67 6.54 -4.48
N VAL A 36 5.55 6.69 -3.77
CA VAL A 36 4.32 5.92 -4.03
C VAL A 36 3.84 6.14 -5.46
N SER A 37 3.76 7.40 -5.90
CA SER A 37 3.32 7.73 -7.27
C SER A 37 4.22 7.10 -8.33
N ALA A 38 5.54 7.10 -8.10
CA ALA A 38 6.50 6.49 -9.02
C ALA A 38 6.28 4.98 -9.17
N ILE A 39 5.95 4.27 -8.08
CA ILE A 39 5.64 2.84 -8.11
C ILE A 39 4.35 2.60 -8.87
N VAL A 40 3.29 3.35 -8.54
CA VAL A 40 1.97 3.25 -9.18
C VAL A 40 2.08 3.54 -10.68
N ASP A 41 2.81 4.58 -11.08
CA ASP A 41 3.05 4.93 -12.48
C ASP A 41 3.85 3.85 -13.22
N THR A 42 4.86 3.27 -12.58
CA THR A 42 5.66 2.19 -13.18
C THR A 42 4.78 0.97 -13.48
N VAL A 43 3.92 0.56 -12.53
CA VAL A 43 3.00 -0.56 -12.73
C VAL A 43 1.90 -0.20 -13.75
N GLY A 44 1.31 0.99 -13.60
CA GLY A 44 0.20 1.48 -14.42
C GLY A 44 0.55 1.68 -15.89
N ALA A 45 1.78 2.08 -16.20
CA ALA A 45 2.28 2.20 -17.56
C ALA A 45 2.75 0.85 -18.17
N SER A 46 2.66 -0.25 -17.43
CA SER A 46 3.16 -1.55 -17.84
C SER A 46 2.04 -2.52 -18.24
N LYS A 47 2.44 -3.65 -18.84
CA LYS A 47 1.54 -4.77 -19.15
C LYS A 47 0.85 -5.41 -17.93
N PHE A 48 1.27 -5.05 -16.71
CA PHE A 48 0.74 -5.64 -15.47
C PHE A 48 -0.46 -4.88 -14.90
N TRP A 49 -0.75 -3.66 -15.41
CA TRP A 49 -1.80 -2.81 -14.85
C TRP A 49 -3.13 -3.54 -14.73
N ASP A 50 -3.59 -4.16 -15.82
CA ASP A 50 -4.89 -4.83 -15.94
C ASP A 50 -5.08 -6.03 -15.00
N SER A 51 -4.03 -6.46 -14.29
CA SER A 51 -4.05 -7.60 -13.37
C SER A 51 -3.41 -7.29 -12.01
N THR A 52 -3.26 -6.02 -11.64
CA THR A 52 -2.61 -5.64 -10.37
C THR A 52 -3.56 -4.92 -9.42
N ALA A 53 -3.45 -5.22 -8.13
CA ALA A 53 -3.96 -4.40 -7.05
C ALA A 53 -2.78 -3.89 -6.21
N ILE A 54 -2.75 -2.59 -5.95
CA ILE A 54 -1.74 -1.93 -5.11
C ILE A 54 -2.46 -1.42 -3.85
N PHE A 55 -1.94 -1.82 -2.70
CA PHE A 55 -2.35 -1.29 -1.40
C PHE A 55 -1.27 -0.35 -0.89
N VAL A 56 -1.64 0.85 -0.46
CA VAL A 56 -0.75 1.77 0.25
C VAL A 56 -1.30 1.92 1.66
N ILE A 57 -0.51 1.53 2.64
CA ILE A 57 -0.87 1.55 4.05
C ILE A 57 0.34 2.04 4.83
N TRP A 58 0.09 2.81 5.89
CA TRP A 58 1.11 3.22 6.84
C TRP A 58 1.21 2.17 7.94
N ASP A 59 2.42 1.95 8.42
CA ASP A 59 2.73 1.04 9.52
C ASP A 59 2.23 1.58 10.87
N ASP A 60 2.35 2.89 11.11
CA ASP A 60 1.82 3.55 12.31
C ASP A 60 1.22 4.95 12.02
N TRP A 61 0.81 5.63 13.08
CA TRP A 61 0.14 6.94 13.01
C TRP A 61 1.08 8.13 13.22
N GLY A 62 2.38 7.91 13.39
CA GLY A 62 3.45 8.92 13.50
C GLY A 62 3.33 9.85 14.70
N GLY A 63 2.67 9.42 15.78
CA GLY A 63 2.39 10.26 16.95
C GLY A 63 1.30 11.32 16.74
N PHE A 64 0.69 11.39 15.56
CA PHE A 64 -0.37 12.37 15.25
C PHE A 64 -1.70 12.07 15.93
N TYR A 65 -2.48 13.11 16.20
CA TYR A 65 -3.80 12.94 16.80
C TYR A 65 -4.82 12.36 15.80
N ASP A 66 -5.49 11.27 16.19
CA ASP A 66 -6.73 10.81 15.58
C ASP A 66 -7.88 10.84 16.59
N HIS A 67 -9.06 11.29 16.15
CA HIS A 67 -10.21 11.49 17.02
C HIS A 67 -10.98 10.20 17.33
N VAL A 68 -10.76 9.12 16.57
CA VAL A 68 -11.50 7.87 16.76
C VAL A 68 -10.74 7.00 17.76
N PRO A 69 -11.40 6.58 18.85
CA PRO A 69 -10.80 5.65 19.79
C PRO A 69 -10.39 4.34 19.09
N ALA A 70 -9.17 3.89 19.36
CA ALA A 70 -8.65 2.62 18.85
C ALA A 70 -9.58 1.45 19.24
N PRO A 71 -10.02 0.61 18.28
CA PRO A 71 -10.83 -0.55 18.61
C PRO A 71 -9.96 -1.61 19.29
N TYR A 72 -10.39 -2.04 20.48
CA TYR A 72 -9.74 -3.10 21.25
C TYR A 72 -10.25 -4.47 20.77
N LYS A 73 -9.43 -5.20 20.02
CA LYS A 73 -9.79 -6.49 19.40
C LYS A 73 -9.05 -7.69 20.00
N ASP A 74 -7.84 -7.46 20.51
CA ASP A 74 -7.00 -8.42 21.21
C ASP A 74 -6.12 -7.67 22.24
N TYR A 75 -5.10 -8.33 22.78
CA TYR A 75 -4.22 -7.74 23.80
C TYR A 75 -3.53 -6.45 23.30
N ASP A 76 -3.09 -6.44 22.04
CA ASP A 76 -2.38 -5.32 21.41
C ASP A 76 -3.36 -4.26 20.86
N GLY A 77 -4.58 -4.68 20.48
CA GLY A 77 -5.57 -3.84 19.83
C GLY A 77 -5.16 -3.47 18.40
N ASN A 78 -6.02 -2.75 17.69
CA ASN A 78 -5.73 -2.32 16.32
C ASN A 78 -4.90 -1.02 16.25
N GLY A 79 -4.56 -0.43 17.40
CA GLY A 79 -3.91 0.88 17.46
C GLY A 79 -4.75 2.03 16.88
N PHE A 80 -4.09 3.15 16.62
CA PHE A 80 -4.70 4.32 15.97
C PHE A 80 -5.00 4.06 14.50
N ARG A 81 -5.94 4.81 13.94
CA ARG A 81 -6.26 4.70 12.51
C ARG A 81 -5.12 5.26 11.67
N VAL A 82 -4.81 4.53 10.61
CA VAL A 82 -3.90 4.94 9.54
C VAL A 82 -4.65 4.93 8.19
N PRO A 83 -4.21 5.70 7.19
CA PRO A 83 -4.84 5.64 5.88
C PRO A 83 -4.61 4.29 5.18
N LEU A 84 -5.59 3.85 4.41
CA LEU A 84 -5.46 2.73 3.47
C LEU A 84 -5.95 3.19 2.09
N LEU A 85 -5.08 3.11 1.09
CA LEU A 85 -5.42 3.38 -0.30
C LEU A 85 -5.46 2.06 -1.07
N VAL A 86 -6.49 1.90 -1.91
CA VAL A 86 -6.64 0.74 -2.81
C VAL A 86 -6.62 1.25 -4.25
N ILE A 87 -5.60 0.84 -5.00
CA ILE A 87 -5.33 1.31 -6.36
C ILE A 87 -5.32 0.11 -7.30
N SER A 88 -6.26 0.07 -8.24
CA SER A 88 -6.38 -1.02 -9.23
C SER A 88 -7.29 -0.57 -10.38
N PRO A 89 -7.14 -1.15 -11.60
CA PRO A 89 -8.17 -1.04 -12.63
C PRO A 89 -9.56 -1.52 -12.15
N TYR A 90 -9.61 -2.40 -11.14
CA TYR A 90 -10.85 -2.92 -10.56
C TYR A 90 -11.29 -2.23 -9.26
N ALA A 91 -10.50 -1.29 -8.74
CA ALA A 91 -10.90 -0.54 -7.54
C ALA A 91 -12.05 0.41 -7.87
N LYS A 92 -13.04 0.51 -6.96
CA LYS A 92 -14.16 1.45 -7.07
C LYS A 92 -13.63 2.89 -7.13
N GLN A 93 -14.14 3.69 -8.07
CA GLN A 93 -13.73 5.09 -8.23
C GLN A 93 -14.53 6.02 -7.34
N ASN A 94 -13.86 7.08 -6.85
CA ASN A 94 -14.48 8.10 -6.00
C ASN A 94 -15.25 7.48 -4.81
N TYR A 95 -14.65 6.44 -4.22
CA TYR A 95 -15.25 5.63 -3.19
C TYR A 95 -14.43 5.71 -1.91
N VAL A 96 -15.09 6.03 -0.80
CA VAL A 96 -14.53 5.98 0.54
C VAL A 96 -15.23 4.84 1.27
N SER A 97 -14.46 3.82 1.62
CA SER A 97 -14.99 2.74 2.45
C SER A 97 -15.14 3.19 3.90
N HIS A 98 -16.19 2.69 4.53
CA HIS A 98 -16.40 2.80 5.97
C HIS A 98 -16.38 1.43 6.67
N VAL A 99 -15.95 0.39 5.95
CA VAL A 99 -15.71 -0.93 6.52
C VAL A 99 -14.50 -0.86 7.44
N GLN A 100 -14.58 -1.54 8.60
CA GLN A 100 -13.46 -1.64 9.51
C GLN A 100 -12.41 -2.59 8.93
N TYR A 101 -11.26 -2.02 8.57
CA TYR A 101 -10.04 -2.73 8.22
C TYR A 101 -9.01 -2.64 9.34
N GLU A 102 -7.97 -3.46 9.21
CA GLU A 102 -6.76 -3.50 10.03
C GLU A 102 -5.56 -3.88 9.15
N GLN A 103 -4.33 -3.80 9.65
CA GLN A 103 -3.12 -4.11 8.86
C GLN A 103 -3.18 -5.49 8.19
N ALA A 104 -3.66 -6.50 8.92
CA ALA A 104 -3.82 -7.86 8.39
C ALA A 104 -4.88 -7.99 7.29
N SER A 105 -5.69 -6.96 7.01
CA SER A 105 -6.68 -6.98 5.91
C SER A 105 -6.02 -7.07 4.53
N VAL A 106 -4.80 -6.55 4.38
CA VAL A 106 -4.01 -6.69 3.14
C VAL A 106 -3.52 -8.13 2.96
N LEU A 107 -3.04 -8.76 4.04
CA LEU A 107 -2.66 -10.17 4.02
C LEU A 107 -3.89 -11.05 3.74
N ARG A 108 -5.00 -10.78 4.41
CA ARG A 108 -6.27 -11.49 4.19
C ARG A 108 -6.75 -11.39 2.75
N PHE A 109 -6.62 -10.22 2.11
CA PHE A 109 -6.91 -10.09 0.68
C PHE A 109 -6.08 -11.06 -0.17
N ALA A 110 -4.76 -11.13 0.10
CA ALA A 110 -3.86 -12.00 -0.64
C ALA A 110 -4.17 -13.49 -0.40
N GLU A 111 -4.48 -13.87 0.84
CA GLU A 111 -4.90 -15.24 1.17
C GLU A 111 -6.15 -15.64 0.39
N ASP A 112 -7.19 -14.80 0.41
CA ASP A 112 -8.44 -15.05 -0.32
C ASP A 112 -8.17 -15.15 -1.84
N LEU A 113 -7.33 -14.26 -2.37
CA LEU A 113 -7.00 -14.22 -3.80
C LEU A 113 -6.25 -15.48 -4.27
N PHE A 114 -5.33 -15.99 -3.45
CA PHE A 114 -4.49 -17.14 -3.78
C PHE A 114 -5.04 -18.48 -3.24
N GLY A 115 -6.17 -18.46 -2.53
CA GLY A 115 -6.76 -19.65 -1.92
C GLY A 115 -5.89 -20.26 -0.82
N LEU A 116 -5.22 -19.41 -0.02
CA LEU A 116 -4.33 -19.82 1.06
C LEU A 116 -5.08 -19.90 2.40
N HIS A 117 -4.52 -20.65 3.34
CA HIS A 117 -5.01 -20.70 4.72
C HIS A 117 -4.49 -19.51 5.52
N HIS A 118 -5.28 -19.07 6.51
CA HIS A 118 -4.86 -18.06 7.49
C HIS A 118 -3.65 -18.55 8.29
N LEU A 119 -2.71 -17.64 8.56
CA LEU A 119 -1.47 -17.93 9.29
C LEU A 119 -1.63 -17.73 10.80
N ALA A 120 -2.49 -16.82 11.24
CA ALA A 120 -2.60 -16.42 12.63
C ALA A 120 -4.04 -16.03 13.04
N ALA A 121 -4.19 -15.37 14.19
CA ALA A 121 -5.47 -14.85 14.63
C ALA A 121 -5.86 -13.54 13.91
N ALA A 122 -4.86 -12.75 13.48
CA ALA A 122 -5.07 -11.41 12.94
C ALA A 122 -5.62 -11.41 11.51
N ASP A 123 -5.05 -12.22 10.62
CA ASP A 123 -5.55 -12.46 9.26
C ASP A 123 -6.88 -13.24 9.26
N ALA A 124 -7.05 -14.19 10.18
CA ALA A 124 -8.29 -14.93 10.33
C ALA A 124 -9.49 -14.01 10.69
N ARG A 125 -9.28 -13.02 11.56
CA ARG A 125 -10.32 -12.05 11.94
C ARG A 125 -10.47 -10.89 10.96
N ALA A 126 -9.42 -10.55 10.20
CA ALA A 126 -9.39 -9.37 9.36
C ALA A 126 -10.45 -9.42 8.27
N THR A 127 -10.95 -8.24 7.90
CA THR A 127 -11.90 -8.10 6.79
C THR A 127 -11.16 -7.97 5.47
N SER A 128 -11.44 -8.83 4.51
CA SER A 128 -10.89 -8.71 3.16
C SER A 128 -11.51 -7.51 2.42
N PRO A 129 -10.70 -6.59 1.84
CA PRO A 129 -11.20 -5.49 1.04
C PRO A 129 -11.82 -5.92 -0.30
N ALA A 130 -11.69 -7.20 -0.70
CA ALA A 130 -12.13 -7.71 -2.00
C ALA A 130 -13.61 -7.43 -2.30
N ALA A 131 -14.50 -7.64 -1.33
CA ALA A 131 -15.95 -7.50 -1.54
C ALA A 131 -16.43 -6.04 -1.54
N ASP A 132 -15.63 -5.13 -1.00
CA ASP A 132 -16.04 -3.76 -0.72
C ASP A 132 -15.27 -2.73 -1.56
N CYS A 133 -13.94 -2.82 -1.63
CA CYS A 133 -13.12 -1.85 -2.35
C CYS A 133 -13.07 -2.08 -3.87
N PHE A 134 -13.49 -3.27 -4.34
CA PHE A 134 -13.37 -3.67 -5.73
C PHE A 134 -14.73 -3.91 -6.40
N ASP A 135 -14.76 -3.72 -7.71
CA ASP A 135 -15.77 -4.27 -8.62
C ASP A 135 -15.05 -5.12 -9.66
N PHE A 136 -15.09 -6.44 -9.49
CA PHE A 136 -14.45 -7.41 -10.40
C PHE A 136 -15.31 -7.75 -11.62
N LYS A 137 -16.54 -7.22 -11.72
CA LYS A 137 -17.40 -7.41 -12.89
C LYS A 137 -17.14 -6.38 -13.99
N GLN A 138 -16.47 -5.28 -13.65
CA GLN A 138 -16.08 -4.27 -14.63
C GLN A 138 -14.88 -4.72 -15.48
N SER A 139 -14.79 -4.22 -16.71
CA SER A 139 -13.57 -4.32 -17.50
C SER A 139 -12.45 -3.48 -16.88
N PRO A 140 -11.17 -3.89 -16.98
CA PRO A 140 -10.07 -3.14 -16.39
C PRO A 140 -10.04 -1.71 -16.95
N ARG A 141 -10.06 -0.73 -16.04
CA ARG A 141 -10.02 0.68 -16.43
C ARG A 141 -8.63 1.05 -16.94
N PRO A 142 -8.51 1.91 -17.98
CA PRO A 142 -7.21 2.39 -18.43
C PRO A 142 -6.50 3.16 -17.32
N PHE A 143 -5.17 3.01 -17.25
CA PHE A 143 -4.36 3.73 -16.28
C PHE A 143 -4.32 5.23 -16.58
N VAL A 144 -4.36 6.04 -15.52
CA VAL A 144 -4.16 7.48 -15.57
C VAL A 144 -2.95 7.81 -14.70
N ASN A 145 -1.96 8.45 -15.31
CA ASN A 145 -0.71 8.82 -14.64
C ASN A 145 -0.97 9.70 -13.40
N VAL A 146 -0.28 9.37 -12.31
CA VAL A 146 -0.35 10.12 -11.04
C VAL A 146 0.62 11.29 -11.12
N LYS A 147 0.08 12.51 -11.13
CA LYS A 147 0.91 13.73 -11.17
C LYS A 147 1.62 13.91 -9.82
N ALA A 148 2.93 13.69 -9.81
CA ALA A 148 3.79 13.94 -8.65
C ALA A 148 5.01 14.81 -9.01
N PRO A 149 5.60 15.54 -8.05
CA PRO A 149 6.79 16.36 -8.26
C PRO A 149 8.02 15.60 -8.79
N TYR A 150 8.20 14.34 -8.39
CA TYR A 150 9.35 13.53 -8.79
C TYR A 150 8.93 12.30 -9.62
N PRO A 151 9.53 12.08 -10.81
CA PRO A 151 9.18 10.95 -11.68
C PRO A 151 9.85 9.64 -11.22
N PRO A 152 9.44 8.47 -11.76
CA PRO A 152 10.08 7.19 -11.46
C PRO A 152 11.60 7.15 -11.66
N SER A 153 12.13 7.87 -12.65
CA SER A 153 13.58 7.93 -12.90
C SER A 153 14.37 8.59 -11.76
N PHE A 154 13.75 9.44 -10.95
CA PHE A 154 14.38 10.03 -9.78
C PHE A 154 14.74 8.94 -8.77
N PHE A 155 13.77 8.09 -8.40
CA PHE A 155 13.94 7.05 -7.37
C PHE A 155 14.79 5.85 -7.82
N ILE A 156 14.93 5.61 -9.12
CA ILE A 156 15.81 4.53 -9.62
C ILE A 156 17.30 4.91 -9.55
N HIS A 157 17.60 6.21 -9.67
CA HIS A 157 18.98 6.70 -9.85
C HIS A 157 19.50 7.49 -8.67
N HIS A 158 18.63 7.99 -7.80
CA HIS A 158 19.02 8.75 -6.63
C HIS A 158 19.35 7.80 -5.49
N LYS A 159 20.54 7.97 -4.88
CA LYS A 159 20.91 7.28 -3.64
C LYS A 159 20.90 8.29 -2.51
N PHE A 160 20.06 8.06 -1.51
CA PHE A 160 20.05 8.90 -0.31
C PHE A 160 21.22 8.53 0.61
N PRO A 161 21.79 9.50 1.35
CA PRO A 161 22.75 9.19 2.41
C PRO A 161 22.10 8.27 3.45
N ASN A 162 22.80 7.26 3.97
CA ASN A 162 22.23 6.32 4.94
C ASN A 162 20.93 5.68 4.46
N ASP A 163 21.04 4.91 3.37
CA ASP A 163 20.00 4.03 2.79
C ASP A 163 19.65 2.84 3.72
N TYR A 164 19.57 3.11 5.02
CA TYR A 164 19.02 2.21 6.00
C TYR A 164 17.50 2.30 5.89
N PHE A 165 16.85 1.15 6.00
CA PHE A 165 15.43 1.09 6.35
C PHE A 165 15.23 1.98 7.59
N ALA A 166 14.15 2.78 7.59
CA ALA A 166 13.81 3.60 8.74
C ALA A 166 13.88 2.71 9.99
N PRO A 167 14.67 3.06 11.01
CA PRO A 167 14.79 2.19 12.15
C PRO A 167 13.50 2.26 12.96
N ASP A 168 12.84 1.12 13.14
CA ASP A 168 11.62 0.92 13.92
C ASP A 168 11.88 1.11 15.44
N TYR A 169 12.35 2.28 15.87
CA TYR A 169 12.63 2.58 17.28
C TYR A 169 11.39 3.06 18.07
N GLU A 170 10.18 2.86 17.55
CA GLU A 170 8.92 3.15 18.27
C GLU A 170 8.40 1.95 19.06
#